data_AF-A0A3M7LEM2-F1
#
_entry.id   AF-A0A3M7LEM2-F1
#
_cell.length_a   1.000
_cell.length_b   1.000
_cell.length_c   1.000
_cell.angle_alpha   90.00
_cell.angle_beta   90.00
_cell.angle_gamma   90.00
#
_symmetry.space_group_name_H-M   'P 1'
#
loop_
_entity.id
_entity.type
_entity.pdbx_description
1 polymer ?
#
loop_
_entity_poly.entity_id
_entity_poly.type
_entity_poly.pdbx_seq_one_letter_code
_entity_poly.pdbx_strand_id
1 'polypeptide(L)'
;MKKVLQTITTLAICSFFNQITGQTYQILPIQSGFTADVIANGVFSTASNSSTGLDANVNGLDYALYALDFMPDANSPLPTNALPLDRIINVASIPGLSFQLASYSSNNSMRLPITNSSGTLTLSTPTTASAIYILSTSGSGSSNATVTIHFTDSSTQVFSPINVPDWLSGTQSNIDIPGWGRVNRQNNNLIPGIATLYPHKYDIDANNQSKSIQSVTVVNSSGGGILNVLALTAEKSSNLSTSEASSKPENTIYPNPFTDILNIKDPKNIQHISIIDPTGIVVKRIKNPSSALYLEDLKPGVYVITFTMKDNSIKTKKIIKK
;
A
#
# COMPACT_ATOMS: atom_id res chain seq x y z
N MET A 1 -53.60 -5.95 54.16
CA MET A 1 -53.08 -6.49 52.88
C MET A 1 -52.79 -5.33 51.93
N LYS A 2 -51.51 -4.97 51.73
CA LYS A 2 -51.06 -4.10 50.63
C LYS A 2 -49.79 -4.75 50.06
N LYS A 3 -49.90 -5.40 48.90
CA LYS A 3 -48.77 -5.96 48.16
C LYS A 3 -48.12 -4.82 47.40
N VAL A 4 -46.88 -4.49 47.74
CA VAL A 4 -46.04 -3.58 46.96
C VAL A 4 -45.43 -4.39 45.81
N LEU A 5 -45.77 -4.03 44.58
CA LEU A 5 -45.23 -4.62 43.36
C LEU A 5 -43.91 -3.92 43.04
N GLN A 6 -42.78 -4.59 43.27
CA GLN A 6 -41.47 -4.12 42.80
C GLN A 6 -41.29 -4.48 41.33
N THR A 7 -41.27 -3.45 40.47
CA THR A 7 -40.88 -3.57 39.07
C THR A 7 -39.36 -3.76 38.98
N ILE A 8 -38.93 -4.96 38.60
CA ILE A 8 -37.54 -5.23 38.21
C ILE A 8 -37.33 -4.65 36.82
N THR A 9 -36.61 -3.53 36.74
CA THR A 9 -36.17 -2.95 35.46
C THR A 9 -34.85 -3.63 35.07
N THR A 10 -34.92 -4.59 34.15
CA THR A 10 -33.73 -5.22 33.56
C THR A 10 -33.06 -4.21 32.62
N LEU A 11 -31.92 -3.64 33.05
CA LEU A 11 -31.09 -2.78 32.21
C LEU A 11 -30.30 -3.67 31.24
N ALA A 12 -30.77 -3.79 30.00
CA ALA A 12 -30.03 -4.45 28.93
C ALA A 12 -28.81 -3.57 28.57
N ILE A 13 -27.63 -3.97 29.03
CA ILE A 13 -26.36 -3.38 28.60
C ILE A 13 -26.10 -3.88 27.18
N CYS A 14 -26.56 -3.12 26.18
CA CYS A 14 -26.06 -3.24 24.82
C CYS A 14 -24.62 -2.73 24.81
N SER A 15 -23.66 -3.63 25.04
CA SER A 15 -22.26 -3.39 24.72
C SER A 15 -22.16 -3.23 23.21
N PHE A 16 -22.10 -1.97 22.74
CA PHE A 16 -21.58 -1.65 21.43
C PHE A 16 -20.13 -2.12 21.40
N PHE A 17 -19.89 -3.33 20.92
CA PHE A 17 -18.60 -3.69 20.40
C PHE A 17 -18.35 -2.76 19.21
N ASN A 18 -17.55 -1.71 19.41
CA ASN A 18 -16.87 -1.07 18.31
C ASN A 18 -16.06 -2.19 17.64
N GLN A 19 -16.53 -2.65 16.49
CA GLN A 19 -15.70 -3.48 15.63
C GLN A 19 -14.48 -2.62 15.31
N ILE A 20 -13.34 -2.97 15.88
CA ILE A 20 -12.06 -2.54 15.34
C ILE A 20 -12.01 -3.24 13.99
N THR A 21 -12.47 -2.57 12.94
CA THR A 21 -12.32 -3.06 11.57
C THR A 21 -10.81 -3.19 11.35
N GLY A 22 -10.34 -4.42 11.27
CA GLY A 22 -8.97 -4.69 10.85
C GLY A 22 -8.73 -4.05 9.48
N GLN A 23 -7.47 -3.71 9.19
CA GLN A 23 -7.10 -3.14 7.89
C GLN A 23 -7.52 -4.10 6.75
N THR A 24 -8.52 -3.69 5.95
CA THR A 24 -9.14 -4.48 4.86
C THR A 24 -8.17 -4.78 3.71
N TYR A 25 -7.28 -3.85 3.42
CA TYR A 25 -6.32 -3.95 2.33
C TYR A 25 -4.89 -4.08 2.86
N GLN A 26 -4.04 -4.79 2.13
CA GLN A 26 -2.61 -4.92 2.44
C GLN A 26 -1.78 -4.79 1.18
N ILE A 27 -0.71 -3.99 1.25
CA ILE A 27 0.28 -3.90 0.19
C ILE A 27 0.91 -5.28 0.01
N LEU A 28 1.06 -5.72 -1.24
CA LEU A 28 1.77 -6.95 -1.57
C LEU A 28 3.21 -6.58 -1.96
N PRO A 29 4.21 -6.79 -1.08
CA PRO A 29 5.58 -6.40 -1.36
C PRO A 29 6.19 -7.30 -2.44
N ILE A 30 6.59 -6.69 -3.55
CA ILE A 30 7.19 -7.36 -4.72
C ILE A 30 8.69 -7.52 -4.50
N GLN A 31 9.19 -8.75 -4.64
CA GLN A 31 10.62 -9.08 -4.56
C GLN A 31 11.32 -8.87 -5.91
N SER A 32 10.68 -9.24 -7.02
CA SER A 32 11.27 -9.20 -8.36
C SER A 32 10.19 -9.16 -9.45
N GLY A 33 10.62 -8.84 -10.67
CA GLY A 33 9.77 -8.83 -11.88
C GLY A 33 9.63 -7.48 -12.57
N PHE A 34 10.04 -6.39 -11.93
CA PHE A 34 10.15 -5.09 -12.60
C PHE A 34 11.32 -5.08 -13.60
N THR A 35 11.05 -4.59 -14.81
CA THR A 35 11.97 -4.65 -15.96
C THR A 35 12.42 -3.30 -16.47
N ALA A 36 11.69 -2.24 -16.11
CA ALA A 36 12.00 -0.89 -16.55
C ALA A 36 11.72 0.14 -15.46
N ASP A 37 12.53 1.19 -15.44
CA ASP A 37 12.26 2.43 -14.76
C ASP A 37 11.56 3.39 -15.74
N VAL A 38 10.32 3.78 -15.39
CA VAL A 38 9.45 4.66 -16.18
C VAL A 38 9.06 5.94 -15.43
N ILE A 39 9.80 6.31 -14.38
CA ILE A 39 9.51 7.45 -13.52
C ILE A 39 10.73 8.35 -13.45
N ALA A 40 10.63 9.55 -14.00
CA ALA A 40 11.66 10.57 -13.85
C ALA A 40 11.64 11.14 -12.42
N ASN A 41 12.79 11.22 -11.77
CA ASN A 41 12.90 11.71 -10.40
C ASN A 41 14.21 12.48 -10.16
N GLY A 42 14.27 13.21 -9.04
CA GLY A 42 15.50 13.85 -8.57
C GLY A 42 15.75 15.27 -9.10
N VAL A 43 16.61 15.97 -8.36
CA VAL A 43 16.94 17.38 -8.53
C VAL A 43 18.11 17.54 -9.49
N PHE A 44 18.03 18.52 -10.40
CA PHE A 44 18.98 18.74 -11.50
C PHE A 44 19.19 17.49 -12.38
N SER A 45 18.13 16.70 -12.51
CA SER A 45 18.14 15.45 -13.27
C SER A 45 17.32 15.61 -14.53
N THR A 46 17.79 15.05 -15.64
CA THR A 46 16.98 14.96 -16.87
C THR A 46 16.01 13.80 -16.77
N ALA A 47 14.87 13.91 -17.43
CA ALA A 47 13.87 12.84 -17.48
C ALA A 47 14.40 11.55 -18.14
N SER A 48 15.50 11.63 -18.88
CA SER A 48 16.24 10.47 -19.38
C SER A 48 16.98 9.68 -18.30
N ASN A 49 16.93 10.07 -17.03
CA ASN A 49 17.43 9.26 -15.92
C ASN A 49 16.55 8.03 -15.65
N SER A 50 15.26 8.09 -16.01
CA SER A 50 14.47 6.88 -16.15
C SER A 50 14.98 6.05 -17.31
N SER A 51 14.91 4.73 -17.23
CA SER A 51 15.40 3.85 -18.29
C SER A 51 14.62 3.96 -19.60
N THR A 52 13.30 4.20 -19.54
CA THR A 52 12.40 4.28 -20.69
C THR A 52 11.13 5.07 -20.33
N GLY A 53 10.29 5.37 -21.32
CA GLY A 53 8.95 5.92 -21.10
C GLY A 53 7.88 4.85 -20.85
N LEU A 54 6.74 5.27 -20.30
CA LEU A 54 5.51 4.46 -20.29
C LEU A 54 4.98 4.23 -21.71
N ASP A 55 5.23 5.20 -22.60
CA ASP A 55 4.80 5.22 -23.99
C ASP A 55 5.86 4.65 -24.95
N ALA A 56 5.55 4.59 -26.24
CA ALA A 56 6.50 4.19 -27.28
C ALA A 56 7.60 5.24 -27.41
N ASN A 57 8.80 4.80 -27.81
CA ASN A 57 9.94 5.67 -28.11
C ASN A 57 10.04 5.92 -29.62
N VAL A 58 8.96 6.42 -30.23
CA VAL A 58 8.88 6.68 -31.67
C VAL A 58 8.25 8.04 -31.92
N ASN A 59 8.73 8.76 -32.93
CA ASN A 59 8.17 10.05 -33.38
C ASN A 59 8.06 11.12 -32.27
N GLY A 60 8.99 11.14 -31.32
CA GLY A 60 9.00 12.12 -30.21
C GLY A 60 7.99 11.81 -29.08
N LEU A 61 7.26 10.70 -29.19
CA LEU A 61 6.66 10.05 -28.03
C LEU A 61 7.80 9.34 -27.30
N ASP A 62 7.98 9.66 -26.02
CA ASP A 62 8.89 9.01 -25.07
C ASP A 62 8.63 9.62 -23.68
N TYR A 63 7.40 9.46 -23.19
CA TYR A 63 6.97 10.11 -21.96
C TYR A 63 7.07 9.16 -20.76
N ALA A 64 7.61 9.65 -19.65
CA ALA A 64 7.61 9.01 -18.34
C ALA A 64 6.63 9.72 -17.40
N LEU A 65 6.26 9.08 -16.28
CA LEU A 65 5.73 9.82 -15.12
C LEU A 65 6.87 10.61 -14.48
N TYR A 66 6.54 11.58 -13.62
CA TYR A 66 7.54 12.26 -12.79
C TYR A 66 7.15 12.29 -11.31
N ALA A 67 8.16 12.25 -10.45
CA ALA A 67 8.02 12.36 -9.00
C ALA A 67 8.08 13.82 -8.52
N LEU A 68 7.61 14.09 -7.29
CA LEU A 68 7.57 15.43 -6.70
C LEU A 68 8.95 16.10 -6.57
N ASP A 69 10.03 15.31 -6.58
CA ASP A 69 11.41 15.80 -6.52
C ASP A 69 12.04 16.03 -7.90
N PHE A 70 11.32 15.74 -9.00
CA PHE A 70 11.84 15.91 -10.35
C PHE A 70 11.97 17.39 -10.70
N MET A 71 13.20 17.86 -10.86
CA MET A 71 13.50 19.26 -11.15
C MET A 71 14.64 19.31 -12.19
N PRO A 72 14.34 19.53 -13.49
CA PRO A 72 15.34 19.40 -14.55
C PRO A 72 16.41 20.48 -14.54
N ASP A 73 16.09 21.70 -14.06
CA ASP A 73 17.06 22.77 -13.85
C ASP A 73 16.72 23.67 -12.65
N ALA A 74 17.64 24.56 -12.27
CA ALA A 74 17.48 25.46 -11.12
C ALA A 74 16.38 26.51 -11.23
N ASN A 75 15.86 26.73 -12.43
CA ASN A 75 14.79 27.68 -12.69
C ASN A 75 13.43 26.98 -12.81
N SER A 76 13.41 25.66 -12.81
CA SER A 76 12.19 24.86 -12.90
C SER A 76 11.43 24.92 -11.57
N PRO A 77 10.14 25.31 -11.57
CA PRO A 77 9.32 25.20 -10.37
C PRO A 77 9.14 23.73 -9.97
N LEU A 78 8.85 23.48 -8.69
CA LEU A 78 8.50 22.13 -8.25
C LEU A 78 7.30 21.61 -9.05
N PRO A 79 7.35 20.33 -9.48
CA PRO A 79 6.32 19.79 -10.35
C PRO A 79 4.99 19.60 -9.61
N THR A 80 3.88 19.95 -10.28
CA THR A 80 2.52 19.65 -9.80
C THR A 80 2.01 18.34 -10.38
N ASN A 81 0.99 17.74 -9.75
CA ASN A 81 0.44 16.44 -10.19
C ASN A 81 1.49 15.33 -10.28
N ALA A 82 2.57 15.45 -9.51
CA ALA A 82 3.68 14.52 -9.51
C ALA A 82 3.41 13.34 -8.56
N LEU A 83 4.06 12.21 -8.81
CA LEU A 83 4.01 11.07 -7.91
C LEU A 83 4.62 11.42 -6.54
N PRO A 84 4.02 10.96 -5.43
CA PRO A 84 4.44 11.34 -4.08
C PRO A 84 5.74 10.66 -3.65
N LEU A 85 6.53 11.31 -2.80
CA LEU A 85 7.85 10.79 -2.37
C LEU A 85 7.77 9.61 -1.39
N ASP A 86 6.63 9.43 -0.70
CA ASP A 86 6.35 8.20 0.06
C ASP A 86 5.98 7.03 -0.88
N ARG A 87 5.75 7.34 -2.15
CA ARG A 87 5.38 6.44 -3.25
C ARG A 87 4.08 5.68 -2.99
N ILE A 88 3.21 6.24 -2.15
CA ILE A 88 1.90 5.68 -1.84
C ILE A 88 0.85 6.36 -2.70
N ILE A 89 0.12 5.57 -3.48
CA ILE A 89 -1.04 6.02 -4.24
C ILE A 89 -2.30 5.54 -3.53
N ASN A 90 -3.13 6.48 -3.08
CA ASN A 90 -4.43 6.18 -2.48
C ASN A 90 -5.53 6.19 -3.55
N VAL A 91 -6.49 5.27 -3.44
CA VAL A 91 -7.70 5.26 -4.27
C VAL A 91 -8.81 5.93 -3.50
N ALA A 92 -9.19 7.16 -3.86
CA ALA A 92 -10.04 8.00 -3.02
C ALA A 92 -11.46 7.43 -2.82
N SER A 93 -12.01 6.69 -3.79
CA SER A 93 -13.33 6.06 -3.69
C SER A 93 -13.38 4.78 -2.88
N ILE A 94 -12.23 4.18 -2.56
CA ILE A 94 -12.16 2.92 -1.84
C ILE A 94 -11.31 3.16 -0.58
N PRO A 95 -11.93 3.55 0.56
CA PRO A 95 -11.22 3.82 1.79
C PRO A 95 -10.29 2.68 2.20
N GLY A 96 -9.01 3.01 2.38
CA GLY A 96 -7.95 2.07 2.78
C GLY A 96 -7.29 1.32 1.63
N LEU A 97 -7.78 1.41 0.39
CA LEU A 97 -7.09 0.87 -0.76
C LEU A 97 -5.95 1.82 -1.17
N SER A 98 -4.73 1.33 -1.01
CA SER A 98 -3.51 2.05 -1.39
C SER A 98 -2.52 1.13 -2.08
N PHE A 99 -1.71 1.68 -2.96
CA PHE A 99 -0.60 0.99 -3.63
C PHE A 99 0.72 1.62 -3.22
N GLN A 100 1.74 0.79 -3.02
CA GLN A 100 3.11 1.25 -2.84
C GLN A 100 3.87 1.01 -4.14
N LEU A 101 4.29 2.08 -4.81
CA LEU A 101 5.19 1.99 -5.96
C LEU A 101 6.59 1.57 -5.50
N ALA A 102 7.30 0.90 -6.41
CA ALA A 102 8.73 0.62 -6.26
C ALA A 102 9.57 1.91 -6.24
N SER A 103 10.86 1.77 -5.93
CA SER A 103 11.78 2.92 -5.93
C SER A 103 11.83 3.60 -7.30
N TYR A 104 11.78 4.93 -7.29
CA TYR A 104 11.84 5.74 -8.51
C TYR A 104 13.21 5.72 -9.17
N SER A 105 14.27 5.37 -8.44
CA SER A 105 15.64 5.29 -8.99
C SER A 105 16.08 3.85 -9.30
N SER A 106 15.12 2.96 -9.57
CA SER A 106 15.34 1.59 -10.03
C SER A 106 14.17 1.14 -10.90
N ASN A 107 14.24 -0.06 -11.49
CA ASN A 107 13.10 -0.62 -12.21
C ASN A 107 11.83 -0.61 -11.34
N ASN A 108 10.79 0.04 -11.84
CA ASN A 108 9.54 0.31 -11.15
C ASN A 108 8.28 -0.01 -11.98
N SER A 109 8.46 -0.53 -13.19
CA SER A 109 7.42 -1.06 -14.05
C SER A 109 7.84 -2.44 -14.58
N MET A 110 6.90 -3.39 -14.57
CA MET A 110 6.96 -4.56 -15.42
C MET A 110 6.36 -4.13 -16.76
N ARG A 111 7.26 -3.71 -17.66
CA ARG A 111 6.90 -3.14 -18.96
C ARG A 111 6.84 -4.24 -20.02
N LEU A 112 5.68 -4.37 -20.66
CA LEU A 112 5.34 -5.40 -21.64
C LEU A 112 4.98 -4.72 -22.98
N PRO A 113 5.99 -4.37 -23.81
CA PRO A 113 5.82 -3.41 -24.90
C PRO A 113 5.26 -3.97 -26.20
N ILE A 114 5.19 -5.29 -26.34
CA ILE A 114 4.77 -5.95 -27.58
C ILE A 114 3.75 -7.04 -27.28
N THR A 115 2.97 -7.42 -28.30
CA THR A 115 2.06 -8.56 -28.24
C THR A 115 2.80 -9.80 -27.77
N ASN A 116 2.18 -10.54 -26.86
CA ASN A 116 2.67 -11.75 -26.21
C ASN A 116 3.93 -11.58 -25.35
N SER A 117 4.40 -10.34 -25.10
CA SER A 117 5.37 -10.13 -24.04
C SER A 117 4.74 -10.44 -22.68
N SER A 118 5.52 -11.08 -21.81
CA SER A 118 5.07 -11.51 -20.50
C SER A 118 6.12 -11.21 -19.43
N GLY A 119 5.66 -11.15 -18.19
CA GLY A 119 6.50 -11.02 -17.02
C GLY A 119 5.79 -11.56 -15.79
N THR A 120 6.56 -11.84 -14.75
CA THR A 120 6.05 -12.39 -13.49
C THR A 120 6.56 -11.55 -12.33
N LEU A 121 5.64 -11.01 -11.54
CA LEU A 121 5.91 -10.35 -10.27
C LEU A 121 5.91 -11.39 -9.15
N THR A 122 7.04 -11.59 -8.49
CA THR A 122 7.15 -12.52 -7.35
C THR A 122 7.00 -11.76 -6.04
N LEU A 123 6.16 -12.26 -5.14
CA LEU A 123 5.95 -11.64 -3.83
C LEU A 123 7.06 -12.04 -2.86
N SER A 124 7.53 -11.07 -2.05
CA SER A 124 8.50 -11.32 -0.99
C SER A 124 7.90 -12.05 0.22
N THR A 125 6.59 -11.91 0.43
CA THR A 125 5.84 -12.64 1.47
C THR A 125 4.56 -13.20 0.86
N PRO A 126 4.49 -14.52 0.62
CA PRO A 126 3.25 -15.14 0.15
C PRO A 126 2.09 -14.84 1.09
N THR A 127 0.96 -14.46 0.51
CA THR A 127 -0.16 -13.87 1.27
C THR A 127 -1.49 -14.42 0.76
N THR A 128 -2.42 -14.73 1.66
CA THR A 128 -3.79 -15.11 1.32
C THR A 128 -4.65 -13.86 1.09
N ALA A 129 -5.55 -13.90 0.12
CA ALA A 129 -6.43 -12.77 -0.22
C ALA A 129 -7.78 -13.24 -0.78
N SER A 130 -8.81 -12.41 -0.62
CA SER A 130 -10.11 -12.58 -1.30
C SER A 130 -10.09 -11.95 -2.69
N ALA A 131 -9.26 -10.92 -2.91
CA ALA A 131 -9.02 -10.31 -4.21
C ALA A 131 -7.62 -9.71 -4.25
N ILE A 132 -7.04 -9.61 -5.46
CA ILE A 132 -5.88 -8.74 -5.70
C ILE A 132 -6.30 -7.51 -6.49
N TYR A 133 -5.58 -6.43 -6.27
CA TYR A 133 -5.64 -5.21 -7.06
C TYR A 133 -4.28 -5.01 -7.71
N ILE A 134 -4.28 -4.74 -9.02
CA ILE A 134 -3.08 -4.42 -9.80
C ILE A 134 -3.18 -2.97 -10.24
N LEU A 135 -2.18 -2.16 -9.91
CA LEU A 135 -2.05 -0.82 -10.46
C LEU A 135 -1.30 -0.91 -11.79
N SER A 136 -1.99 -0.66 -12.89
CA SER A 136 -1.42 -0.73 -14.23
C SER A 136 -1.94 0.37 -15.13
N THR A 137 -1.27 0.56 -16.27
CA THR A 137 -1.74 1.42 -17.34
C THR A 137 -1.15 0.97 -18.67
N SER A 138 -1.68 1.45 -19.79
CA SER A 138 -1.10 1.24 -21.11
C SER A 138 -0.62 2.56 -21.73
N GLY A 139 0.51 2.54 -22.44
CA GLY A 139 0.97 3.65 -23.29
C GLY A 139 0.77 3.35 -24.78
N SER A 140 0.75 4.38 -25.64
CA SER A 140 0.56 4.26 -27.10
C SER A 140 -0.75 3.60 -27.53
N GLY A 141 -1.75 3.59 -26.65
CA GLY A 141 -3.01 2.90 -26.88
C GLY A 141 -3.33 1.91 -25.77
N SER A 142 -4.56 1.40 -25.77
CA SER A 142 -5.02 0.45 -24.75
C SER A 142 -4.44 -0.95 -24.99
N SER A 143 -4.26 -1.70 -23.91
CA SER A 143 -3.82 -3.09 -23.94
C SER A 143 -4.91 -4.06 -23.51
N ASN A 144 -4.86 -5.29 -24.01
CA ASN A 144 -5.55 -6.43 -23.39
C ASN A 144 -4.51 -7.31 -22.70
N ALA A 145 -4.81 -7.76 -21.49
CA ALA A 145 -3.94 -8.58 -20.69
C ALA A 145 -4.57 -9.93 -20.35
N THR A 146 -3.72 -10.94 -20.20
CA THR A 146 -4.03 -12.15 -19.43
C THR A 146 -3.26 -12.08 -18.12
N VAL A 147 -3.95 -12.26 -16.99
CA VAL A 147 -3.36 -12.26 -15.65
C VAL A 147 -3.51 -13.64 -15.03
N THR A 148 -2.42 -14.21 -14.55
CA THR A 148 -2.40 -15.51 -13.88
C THR A 148 -1.84 -15.36 -12.48
N ILE A 149 -2.66 -15.65 -11.47
CA ILE A 149 -2.22 -15.78 -10.08
C ILE A 149 -1.66 -17.19 -9.89
N HIS A 150 -0.45 -17.29 -9.35
CA HIS A 150 0.17 -18.55 -8.96
C HIS A 150 0.15 -18.68 -7.45
N PHE A 151 -0.41 -19.78 -6.95
CA PHE A 151 -0.45 -20.09 -5.53
C PHE A 151 0.74 -20.97 -5.12
N THR A 152 1.07 -20.99 -3.82
CA THR A 152 2.18 -21.77 -3.27
C THR A 152 1.99 -23.29 -3.39
N ASP A 153 0.76 -23.77 -3.63
CA ASP A 153 0.45 -25.18 -3.86
C ASP A 153 0.58 -25.60 -5.35
N SER A 154 1.18 -24.75 -6.18
CA SER A 154 1.30 -24.90 -7.65
C SER A 154 0.01 -24.75 -8.44
N SER A 155 -1.15 -24.56 -7.79
CA SER A 155 -2.38 -24.23 -8.50
C SER A 155 -2.35 -22.78 -9.00
N THR A 156 -3.24 -22.47 -9.96
CA THR A 156 -3.33 -21.14 -10.55
C THR A 156 -4.78 -20.70 -10.71
N GLN A 157 -4.98 -19.38 -10.85
CA GLN A 157 -6.24 -18.78 -11.28
C GLN A 157 -5.96 -17.75 -12.37
N VAL A 158 -6.71 -17.83 -13.48
CA VAL A 158 -6.47 -17.04 -14.70
C VAL A 158 -7.62 -16.07 -14.94
N PHE A 159 -7.29 -14.85 -15.32
CA PHE A 159 -8.21 -13.79 -15.73
C PHE A 159 -7.86 -13.34 -17.15
N SER A 160 -8.79 -13.51 -18.09
CA SER A 160 -8.58 -13.16 -19.49
C SER A 160 -9.92 -13.02 -20.24
N PRO A 161 -10.08 -12.02 -21.14
CA PRO A 161 -9.20 -10.88 -21.35
C PRO A 161 -9.47 -9.76 -20.32
N ILE A 162 -8.43 -8.96 -20.03
CA ILE A 162 -8.54 -7.80 -19.14
C ILE A 162 -8.11 -6.56 -19.90
N ASN A 163 -9.03 -5.62 -20.10
CA ASN A 163 -8.72 -4.36 -20.75
C ASN A 163 -7.97 -3.43 -19.78
N VAL A 164 -6.80 -2.97 -20.21
CA VAL A 164 -5.98 -1.96 -19.53
C VAL A 164 -5.98 -0.70 -20.40
N PRO A 165 -6.70 0.37 -20.00
CA PRO A 165 -6.86 1.54 -20.83
C PRO A 165 -5.54 2.30 -21.07
N ASP A 166 -5.55 3.12 -22.13
CA ASP A 166 -4.46 4.06 -22.40
C ASP A 166 -4.38 5.12 -21.29
N TRP A 167 -3.16 5.47 -20.91
CA TRP A 167 -2.86 6.41 -19.85
C TRP A 167 -3.27 7.85 -20.18
N LEU A 168 -3.56 8.19 -21.44
CA LEU A 168 -3.99 9.53 -21.89
C LEU A 168 -5.49 9.64 -22.18
N SER A 169 -6.30 8.67 -21.75
CA SER A 169 -7.72 8.68 -22.13
C SER A 169 -8.47 9.89 -21.52
N GLY A 170 -9.10 10.68 -22.39
CA GLY A 170 -9.69 11.98 -22.07
C GLY A 170 -11.05 11.97 -21.36
N THR A 171 -11.62 10.81 -21.05
CA THR A 171 -12.92 10.69 -20.36
C THR A 171 -13.16 9.26 -19.91
N GLN A 172 -12.91 8.93 -18.64
CA GLN A 172 -13.65 7.89 -17.94
C GLN A 172 -13.97 8.38 -16.52
N SER A 173 -15.25 8.59 -16.28
CA SER A 173 -15.87 9.21 -15.10
C SER A 173 -15.73 8.42 -13.78
N ASN A 174 -14.91 7.36 -13.74
CA ASN A 174 -14.93 6.35 -12.68
C ASN A 174 -13.54 5.98 -12.13
N ILE A 175 -12.53 6.84 -12.27
CA ILE A 175 -11.18 6.55 -11.76
C ILE A 175 -10.80 7.60 -10.73
N ASP A 176 -10.87 7.18 -9.47
CA ASP A 176 -10.64 8.04 -8.29
C ASP A 176 -9.16 8.09 -7.87
N ILE A 177 -8.26 7.90 -8.84
CA ILE A 177 -6.83 8.18 -8.68
C ILE A 177 -6.55 9.55 -9.34
N PRO A 178 -5.79 10.45 -8.68
CA PRO A 178 -5.44 11.74 -9.25
C PRO A 178 -4.86 11.63 -10.66
N GLY A 179 -5.21 12.57 -11.54
CA GLY A 179 -4.47 12.76 -12.78
C GLY A 179 -3.02 13.11 -12.47
N TRP A 180 -2.10 12.27 -12.91
CA TRP A 180 -0.66 12.44 -12.76
C TRP A 180 -0.09 13.20 -13.94
N GLY A 181 1.07 13.80 -13.74
CA GLY A 181 1.82 14.43 -14.81
C GLY A 181 2.75 13.46 -15.53
N ARG A 182 3.08 13.81 -16.77
CA ARG A 182 4.09 13.14 -17.56
C ARG A 182 5.16 14.11 -18.01
N VAL A 183 6.37 13.62 -18.25
CA VAL A 183 7.49 14.40 -18.78
C VAL A 183 8.00 13.75 -20.06
N ASN A 184 8.25 14.57 -21.08
CA ASN A 184 8.94 14.09 -22.27
C ASN A 184 10.42 13.88 -21.94
N ARG A 185 10.92 12.67 -22.13
CA ARG A 185 12.29 12.29 -21.75
C ARG A 185 13.37 12.93 -22.63
N GLN A 186 13.02 13.44 -23.81
CA GLN A 186 13.98 14.03 -24.75
C GLN A 186 14.20 15.53 -24.51
N ASN A 187 13.19 16.25 -24.02
CA ASN A 187 13.25 17.71 -23.86
C ASN A 187 12.82 18.23 -22.49
N ASN A 188 12.54 17.34 -21.53
CA ASN A 188 12.09 17.67 -20.18
C ASN A 188 10.80 18.50 -20.12
N ASN A 189 9.95 18.47 -21.16
CA ASN A 189 8.67 19.17 -21.13
C ASN A 189 7.68 18.43 -20.21
N LEU A 190 7.29 19.07 -19.09
CA LEU A 190 6.29 18.56 -18.16
C LEU A 190 4.88 18.90 -18.64
N ILE A 191 3.98 17.92 -18.56
CA ILE A 191 2.55 18.08 -18.80
C ILE A 191 1.80 17.50 -17.59
N PRO A 192 1.30 18.35 -16.66
CA PRO A 192 0.65 17.89 -15.44
C PRO A 192 -0.76 17.38 -15.69
N GLY A 193 -1.21 16.41 -14.88
CA GLY A 193 -2.62 16.10 -14.68
C GLY A 193 -3.33 15.32 -15.78
N ILE A 194 -2.62 14.76 -16.76
CA ILE A 194 -3.22 14.09 -17.92
C ILE A 194 -2.96 12.57 -17.97
N ALA A 195 -2.08 12.05 -17.13
CA ALA A 195 -1.74 10.64 -17.08
C ALA A 195 -2.54 9.92 -16.01
N THR A 196 -3.17 8.79 -16.37
CA THR A 196 -4.00 8.00 -15.45
C THR A 196 -3.35 6.67 -15.15
N LEU A 197 -3.41 6.24 -13.89
CA LEU A 197 -3.08 4.89 -13.45
C LEU A 197 -4.37 4.20 -13.01
N TYR A 198 -4.53 2.93 -13.36
CA TYR A 198 -5.79 2.21 -13.20
C TYR A 198 -5.64 1.08 -12.18
N PRO A 199 -6.43 1.09 -11.09
CA PRO A 199 -6.53 -0.04 -10.19
C PRO A 199 -7.49 -1.08 -10.80
N HIS A 200 -6.98 -2.26 -11.13
CA HIS A 200 -7.79 -3.38 -11.62
C HIS A 200 -8.00 -4.39 -10.50
N LYS A 201 -9.27 -4.71 -10.19
CA LYS A 201 -9.64 -5.72 -9.20
C LYS A 201 -9.76 -7.09 -9.86
N TYR A 202 -9.25 -8.12 -9.18
CA TYR A 202 -9.34 -9.52 -9.57
C TYR A 202 -9.81 -10.35 -8.37
N ASP A 203 -11.08 -10.77 -8.38
CA ASP A 203 -11.66 -11.59 -7.32
C ASP A 203 -11.10 -13.02 -7.36
N ILE A 204 -10.57 -13.50 -6.22
CA ILE A 204 -10.05 -14.85 -6.08
C ILE A 204 -11.21 -15.79 -5.76
N ASP A 205 -11.27 -16.92 -6.47
CA ASP A 205 -12.32 -17.92 -6.27
C ASP A 205 -12.30 -18.43 -4.84
N ALA A 206 -13.46 -18.68 -4.24
CA ALA A 206 -13.58 -19.09 -2.83
C ALA A 206 -12.65 -20.28 -2.46
N ASN A 207 -12.48 -21.25 -3.37
CA ASN A 207 -11.61 -22.42 -3.20
C ASN A 207 -10.11 -22.09 -3.16
N ASN A 208 -9.73 -20.89 -3.61
CA ASN A 208 -8.36 -20.40 -3.67
C ASN A 208 -8.04 -19.35 -2.59
N GLN A 209 -9.03 -18.77 -1.90
CA GLN A 209 -8.81 -17.68 -0.94
C GLN A 209 -8.02 -18.08 0.32
N SER A 210 -7.92 -19.38 0.61
CA SER A 210 -7.09 -19.94 1.68
C SER A 210 -5.65 -20.24 1.24
N LYS A 211 -5.37 -20.19 -0.07
CA LYS A 211 -4.06 -20.47 -0.63
C LYS A 211 -3.22 -19.19 -0.66
N SER A 212 -1.94 -19.31 -0.30
CA SER A 212 -1.04 -18.16 -0.35
C SER A 212 -0.64 -17.88 -1.79
N ILE A 213 -0.75 -16.62 -2.21
CA ILE A 213 -0.31 -16.14 -3.52
C ILE A 213 1.22 -16.07 -3.51
N GLN A 214 1.87 -16.71 -4.47
CA GLN A 214 3.32 -16.70 -4.64
C GLN A 214 3.79 -15.65 -5.65
N SER A 215 3.08 -15.55 -6.78
CA SER A 215 3.44 -14.63 -7.86
C SER A 215 2.24 -14.33 -8.77
N VAL A 216 2.37 -13.29 -9.58
CA VAL A 216 1.39 -12.89 -10.59
C VAL A 216 2.09 -12.76 -11.93
N THR A 217 1.68 -13.56 -12.91
CA THR A 217 2.15 -13.46 -14.30
C THR A 217 1.18 -12.61 -15.10
N VAL A 218 1.70 -11.71 -15.92
CA VAL A 218 0.91 -10.88 -16.84
C VAL A 218 1.45 -11.05 -18.25
N VAL A 219 0.54 -11.22 -19.21
CA VAL A 219 0.85 -11.28 -20.64
C VAL A 219 0.11 -10.13 -21.32
N ASN A 220 0.81 -9.30 -22.09
CA ASN A 220 0.17 -8.33 -22.98
C ASN A 220 -0.33 -9.08 -24.22
N SER A 221 -1.63 -9.34 -24.30
CA SER A 221 -2.27 -10.11 -25.37
C SER A 221 -2.71 -9.25 -26.57
N SER A 222 -2.46 -7.94 -26.56
CA SER A 222 -2.84 -7.01 -27.64
C SER A 222 -1.64 -6.52 -28.45
N GLY A 223 -1.88 -6.17 -29.72
CA GLY A 223 -0.92 -5.44 -30.55
C GLY A 223 -1.30 -3.98 -30.69
N GLY A 224 -0.71 -3.10 -29.88
CA GLY A 224 -0.88 -1.65 -30.00
C GLY A 224 -0.44 -0.88 -28.75
N GLY A 225 -0.86 -1.34 -27.58
CA GLY A 225 -0.51 -0.74 -26.29
C GLY A 225 0.76 -1.31 -25.64
N ILE A 226 1.44 -0.48 -24.87
CA ILE A 226 2.58 -0.82 -24.01
C ILE A 226 2.05 -0.95 -22.58
N LEU A 227 1.82 -2.18 -22.15
CA LEU A 227 1.31 -2.46 -20.82
C LEU A 227 2.40 -2.27 -19.76
N ASN A 228 2.06 -1.53 -18.70
CA ASN A 228 2.91 -1.26 -17.56
C ASN A 228 2.21 -1.66 -16.27
N VAL A 229 2.83 -2.54 -15.49
CA VAL A 229 2.35 -2.92 -14.15
C VAL A 229 3.29 -2.34 -13.10
N LEU A 230 2.73 -1.56 -12.17
CA LEU A 230 3.50 -0.71 -11.25
C LEU A 230 3.45 -1.16 -9.79
N ALA A 231 2.34 -1.75 -9.34
CA ALA A 231 2.19 -2.19 -7.96
C ALA A 231 1.07 -3.24 -7.78
N LEU A 232 1.13 -3.94 -6.65
CA LEU A 232 0.15 -4.93 -6.22
C LEU A 232 -0.34 -4.62 -4.79
N THR A 233 -1.65 -4.75 -4.58
CA THR A 233 -2.29 -4.70 -3.25
C THR A 233 -3.31 -5.83 -3.19
N ALA A 234 -3.64 -6.32 -2.00
CA ALA A 234 -4.64 -7.36 -1.78
C ALA A 234 -5.73 -6.89 -0.84
N GLU A 235 -6.94 -7.38 -1.07
CA GLU A 235 -8.01 -7.39 -0.09
C GLU A 235 -7.88 -8.66 0.76
N LYS A 236 -7.80 -8.50 2.08
CA LYS A 236 -7.62 -9.63 2.99
C LYS A 236 -8.83 -10.56 2.90
N SER A 237 -8.57 -11.86 2.85
CA SER A 237 -9.61 -12.87 3.04
C SER A 237 -10.28 -12.62 4.40
N SER A 238 -11.57 -12.37 4.40
CA SER A 238 -12.39 -12.36 5.61
C SER A 238 -12.58 -13.81 6.08
N ASN A 239 -11.50 -14.44 6.52
CA ASN A 239 -11.60 -15.67 7.26
C ASN A 239 -12.28 -15.30 8.59
N LEU A 240 -13.58 -15.59 8.73
CA LEU A 240 -14.19 -15.81 10.04
C LEU A 240 -13.55 -17.08 10.62
N SER A 241 -12.28 -16.98 10.98
CA SER A 241 -11.62 -18.00 11.76
C SER A 241 -11.90 -17.67 13.21
N THR A 242 -12.56 -18.58 13.94
CA THR A 242 -12.61 -18.56 15.40
C THR A 242 -11.29 -19.01 16.03
N SER A 243 -10.16 -18.81 15.34
CA SER A 243 -8.87 -18.98 15.98
C SER A 243 -8.63 -17.74 16.84
N GLU A 244 -8.97 -17.87 18.13
CA GLU A 244 -8.20 -17.17 19.15
C GLU A 244 -6.74 -17.55 18.93
N ALA A 245 -6.00 -16.69 18.22
CA ALA A 245 -4.57 -16.82 18.13
C ALA A 245 -4.02 -16.58 19.54
N SER A 246 -3.84 -17.67 20.27
CA SER A 246 -2.85 -17.80 21.34
C SER A 246 -1.46 -17.56 20.73
N SER A 247 -1.19 -16.33 20.29
CA SER A 247 0.16 -15.83 20.31
C SER A 247 0.48 -15.64 21.79
N LYS A 248 1.35 -16.51 22.33
CA LYS A 248 1.97 -16.21 23.61
C LYS A 248 2.55 -14.79 23.48
N PRO A 249 2.16 -13.83 24.31
CA PRO A 249 2.65 -12.47 24.18
C PRO A 249 4.15 -12.51 24.44
N GLU A 250 4.94 -12.22 23.41
CA GLU A 250 6.34 -11.87 23.60
C GLU A 250 6.32 -10.62 24.51
N ASN A 251 6.71 -10.80 25.78
CA ASN A 251 6.64 -9.75 26.79
C ASN A 251 7.79 -8.76 26.59
N THR A 252 7.71 -7.98 25.51
CA THR A 252 8.63 -6.91 25.15
C THR A 252 8.50 -5.68 26.03
N ILE A 253 7.43 -5.56 26.81
CA ILE A 253 7.21 -4.47 27.76
C ILE A 253 6.62 -4.99 29.07
N TYR A 254 7.06 -4.43 30.19
CA TYR A 254 6.62 -4.81 31.54
C TYR A 254 6.95 -3.74 32.60
N PRO A 255 6.19 -3.67 33.69
CA PRO A 255 4.90 -4.33 33.89
C PRO A 255 3.84 -3.72 32.97
N ASN A 256 2.80 -4.48 32.65
CA ASN A 256 1.60 -3.96 31.99
C ASN A 256 0.40 -4.70 32.58
N PRO A 257 -0.46 -4.07 33.40
CA PRO A 257 -0.52 -2.62 33.69
C PRO A 257 0.69 -2.05 34.47
N PHE A 258 0.95 -0.76 34.33
CA PHE A 258 2.04 -0.03 34.99
C PHE A 258 1.51 1.16 35.82
N THR A 259 2.29 1.60 36.81
CA THR A 259 2.08 2.89 37.47
C THR A 259 2.95 3.92 36.77
N ASP A 260 4.18 4.17 37.19
CA ASP A 260 4.95 5.33 36.70
C ASP A 260 6.01 4.96 35.66
N ILE A 261 6.49 3.72 35.73
CA ILE A 261 7.59 3.23 34.89
C ILE A 261 7.12 2.03 34.07
N LEU A 262 7.32 2.11 32.76
CA LEU A 262 7.14 1.01 31.83
C LEU A 262 8.49 0.61 31.25
N ASN A 263 8.93 -0.63 31.46
CA ASN A 263 10.18 -1.13 30.93
C ASN A 263 10.01 -1.79 29.56
N ILE A 264 11.06 -1.72 28.74
CA ILE A 264 11.15 -2.30 27.40
C ILE A 264 12.33 -3.27 27.35
N LYS A 265 12.12 -4.45 26.77
CA LYS A 265 13.21 -5.37 26.43
C LYS A 265 13.90 -4.93 25.15
N ASP A 266 15.23 -4.88 25.18
CA ASP A 266 16.10 -4.62 24.02
C ASP A 266 15.82 -3.31 23.24
N PRO A 267 15.93 -2.14 23.88
CA PRO A 267 15.61 -0.86 23.23
C PRO A 267 16.58 -0.43 22.12
N LYS A 268 17.73 -1.12 21.95
CA LYS A 268 18.84 -0.74 21.05
C LYS A 268 18.42 -0.57 19.58
N ASN A 269 17.39 -1.31 19.14
CA ASN A 269 16.90 -1.30 17.77
C ASN A 269 15.72 -0.36 17.55
N ILE A 270 15.27 0.36 18.58
CA ILE A 270 14.16 1.29 18.52
C ILE A 270 14.69 2.69 18.20
N GLN A 271 14.13 3.33 17.17
CA GLN A 271 14.46 4.70 16.76
C GLN A 271 13.58 5.72 17.49
N HIS A 272 12.26 5.51 17.50
CA HIS A 272 11.32 6.34 18.28
C HIS A 272 10.14 5.53 18.82
N ILE A 273 9.53 6.08 19.87
CA ILE A 273 8.29 5.61 20.46
C ILE A 273 7.25 6.72 20.37
N SER A 274 6.01 6.35 20.06
CA SER A 274 4.83 7.20 20.25
C SER A 274 3.84 6.52 21.18
N ILE A 275 3.30 7.29 22.12
CA ILE A 275 2.19 6.86 22.97
C ILE A 275 0.96 7.61 22.50
N ILE A 276 -0.09 6.85 22.23
CA ILE A 276 -1.32 7.32 21.60
C ILE A 276 -2.47 7.01 22.56
N ASP A 277 -3.32 7.99 22.82
CA ASP A 277 -4.53 7.81 23.62
C ASP A 277 -5.64 7.08 22.84
N PRO A 278 -6.76 6.70 23.48
CA PRO A 278 -7.86 6.02 22.80
C PRO A 278 -8.54 6.84 21.70
N THR A 279 -8.34 8.16 21.67
CA THR A 279 -8.89 9.05 20.64
C THR A 279 -7.99 9.17 19.41
N GLY A 280 -6.82 8.52 19.44
CA GLY A 280 -5.85 8.53 18.34
C GLY A 280 -4.84 9.67 18.42
N ILE A 281 -4.86 10.47 19.50
CA ILE A 281 -3.94 11.60 19.68
C ILE A 281 -2.62 11.08 20.24
N VAL A 282 -1.50 11.50 19.62
CA VAL A 282 -0.16 11.23 20.14
C VAL A 282 0.09 12.12 21.36
N VAL A 283 0.12 11.52 22.55
CA VAL A 283 0.29 12.22 23.82
C VAL A 283 1.76 12.31 24.26
N LYS A 284 2.63 11.41 23.78
CA LYS A 284 4.07 11.46 24.09
C LYS A 284 4.90 10.87 22.96
N ARG A 285 6.07 11.48 22.69
CA ARG A 285 7.08 10.95 21.76
C ARG A 285 8.43 10.85 22.47
N ILE A 286 9.12 9.74 22.29
CA ILE A 286 10.43 9.48 22.89
C ILE A 286 11.38 9.04 21.78
N LYS A 287 12.45 9.80 21.55
CA LYS A 287 13.50 9.45 20.59
C LYS A 287 14.60 8.67 21.30
N ASN A 288 15.13 7.62 20.66
CA ASN A 288 16.19 6.77 21.21
C ASN A 288 15.91 6.33 22.66
N PRO A 289 14.80 5.60 22.89
CA PRO A 289 14.34 5.28 24.24
C PRO A 289 15.34 4.44 25.04
N SER A 290 15.38 4.65 26.36
CA SER A 290 16.05 3.76 27.32
C SER A 290 15.20 2.54 27.67
N SER A 291 15.78 1.58 28.39
CA SER A 291 15.06 0.38 28.86
C SER A 291 13.91 0.70 29.82
N ALA A 292 13.94 1.85 30.49
CA ALA A 292 12.84 2.35 31.33
C ALA A 292 12.23 3.61 30.71
N LEU A 293 10.91 3.64 30.61
CA LEU A 293 10.13 4.82 30.22
C LEU A 293 9.42 5.40 31.44
N TYR A 294 9.68 6.67 31.74
CA TYR A 294 9.00 7.42 32.80
C TYR A 294 7.74 8.08 32.23
N LEU A 295 6.58 7.61 32.68
CA LEU A 295 5.24 7.91 32.14
C LEU A 295 4.26 8.31 33.25
N GLU A 296 4.77 8.89 34.33
CA GLU A 296 3.99 9.40 35.47
C GLU A 296 2.99 10.51 35.08
N ASP A 297 3.29 11.24 34.01
CA ASP A 297 2.50 12.32 33.43
C ASP A 297 1.26 11.83 32.67
N LEU A 298 1.17 10.53 32.37
CA LEU A 298 -0.02 9.95 31.77
C LEU A 298 -1.12 9.75 32.81
N LYS A 299 -2.33 10.18 32.48
CA LYS A 299 -3.52 9.90 33.28
C LYS A 299 -3.81 8.39 33.31
N PRO A 300 -4.45 7.85 34.36
CA PRO A 300 -4.97 6.49 34.37
C PRO A 300 -5.83 6.21 33.14
N GLY A 301 -5.54 5.11 32.44
CA GLY A 301 -6.20 4.83 31.18
C GLY A 301 -5.51 3.80 30.30
N VAL A 302 -6.14 3.53 29.16
CA VAL A 302 -5.61 2.65 28.11
C VAL A 302 -4.90 3.50 27.07
N TYR A 303 -3.73 3.05 26.63
CA TYR A 303 -2.97 3.68 25.56
C TYR A 303 -2.46 2.63 24.57
N VAL A 304 -2.12 3.08 23.37
CA VAL A 304 -1.34 2.32 22.38
C VAL A 304 0.08 2.86 22.35
N ILE A 305 1.06 1.98 22.55
CA ILE A 305 2.47 2.31 22.34
C ILE A 305 2.91 1.77 20.97
N THR A 306 3.50 2.65 20.16
CA THR A 306 4.02 2.35 18.83
C THR A 306 5.54 2.50 18.86
N PHE A 307 6.25 1.47 18.42
CA PHE A 307 7.70 1.42 18.25
C PHE A 307 8.03 1.53 16.77
N THR A 308 8.81 2.54 16.39
CA THR A 308 9.45 2.59 15.08
C THR A 308 10.89 2.13 15.24
N MET A 309 11.23 1.06 14.56
CA MET A 309 12.54 0.43 14.61
C MET A 309 13.52 1.12 13.66
N LYS A 310 14.83 0.89 13.83
CA LYS A 310 15.87 1.44 12.94
C LYS A 310 15.80 0.94 11.50
N ASP A 311 15.18 -0.20 11.27
CA ASP A 311 14.91 -0.76 9.94
C ASP A 311 13.58 -0.25 9.34
N ASN A 312 12.96 0.76 9.97
CA ASN A 312 11.66 1.35 9.65
C ASN A 312 10.44 0.43 9.85
N SER A 313 10.62 -0.78 10.40
CA SER A 313 9.48 -1.61 10.81
C SER A 313 8.75 -0.97 12.00
N ILE A 314 7.43 -1.20 12.07
CA ILE A 314 6.57 -0.67 13.13
C ILE A 314 5.99 -1.82 13.95
N LYS A 315 6.12 -1.74 15.28
CA LYS A 315 5.46 -2.64 16.23
C LYS A 315 4.53 -1.85 17.13
N THR A 316 3.38 -2.42 17.51
CA THR A 316 2.43 -1.76 18.42
C THR A 316 2.06 -2.68 19.58
N LYS A 317 1.72 -2.09 20.74
CA LYS A 317 1.20 -2.83 21.89
C LYS A 317 0.22 -1.98 22.69
N LYS A 318 -0.79 -2.63 23.28
CA LYS A 318 -1.69 -1.97 24.25
C LYS A 318 -1.01 -1.90 25.61
N ILE A 319 -1.07 -0.74 26.25
CA ILE A 319 -0.59 -0.52 27.63
C ILE A 319 -1.69 0.07 28.51
N ILE A 320 -1.63 -0.21 29.80
CA ILE A 320 -2.63 0.24 30.77
C ILE A 320 -1.91 0.94 31.92
N LYS A 321 -2.18 2.24 32.08
CA LYS A 321 -1.74 3.06 33.22
C LYS A 321 -2.79 2.94 34.33
N LYS A 322 -2.35 2.51 35.52
CA LYS A 322 -3.17 2.52 36.74
C LYS A 322 -3.27 3.91 37.34
#